data_AF-A0A2V7XGT5-F1
#
_entry.id   AF-A0A2V7XGT5-F1
#
_cell.length_a   1.000
_cell.length_b   1.000
_cell.length_c   1.000
_cell.angle_alpha   90.00
_cell.angle_beta   90.00
_cell.angle_gamma   90.00
#
_symmetry.space_group_name_H-M   'P 1'
#
loop_
_entity.id
_entity.type
_entity.pdbx_description
1 polymer ?
#
loop_
_entity_poly.entity_id
_entity_poly.type
_entity_poly.pdbx_seq_one_letter_code
_entity_poly.pdbx_strand_id
1 'polypeptide(L)'
;MTVPESRAPAASRRGLLAAAVLVGAIGLAAGAVATSSLRLDGATGDWRGASEGLYRSSQPGILTAGRRVVVHFHGLDGRPAVLEVVAAARPASPAVTLTAAAGRARLEVPVGLEPTSVRMPIPRGTHDVDLLIEANAIFRVSRIALIRSLDATTAAVIVMAALLGVTALVTTWRKGPRWAAMAWGGLASLAVPLLWTFAADPASSLRVAAPTRDALRVALVAALWLAALAFARSRLASAAAIVGTVALLHLPTVWYGFHQDDFVLARGWPGKELASTLHGEFDPSGMIPSYYRPMVRLSWALDHAWWGPWTAGYHATNLCLHAAAGVVLVALLRRVALPAPGALLGALAWVAHPLAASTAAWASARGDSLMAIFYLAALLAFSAPGAPTRRSQVTLALLSALALGSKEMAASLPLAALLLHRVLLPRPDRALRRRRLAVIAAVTAAYVVLWALLFAGKLVGRVSSGPRWAGFDLHDPGHWLRLIPGLYAPVLLPTWYEEWWLTPLE
;
A
#
# COMPACT_ATOMS: atom_id res chain seq x y z
N MET A 1 -46.90 -10.54 -18.93
CA MET A 1 -46.78 -10.93 -17.51
C MET A 1 -45.81 -10.00 -16.82
N THR A 2 -46.34 -8.99 -16.15
CA THR A 2 -45.59 -8.05 -15.30
C THR A 2 -45.29 -8.75 -13.97
N VAL A 3 -44.01 -8.97 -13.67
CA VAL A 3 -43.58 -9.46 -12.36
C VAL A 3 -43.94 -8.39 -11.32
N PRO A 4 -44.67 -8.70 -10.24
CA PRO A 4 -44.98 -7.69 -9.23
C PRO A 4 -43.69 -7.23 -8.57
N GLU A 5 -43.44 -5.91 -8.56
CA GLU A 5 -42.46 -5.32 -7.66
C GLU A 5 -42.88 -5.67 -6.22
N SER A 6 -42.15 -6.60 -5.60
CA SER A 6 -42.31 -6.89 -4.18
C SER A 6 -41.99 -5.61 -3.39
N ARG A 7 -43.03 -4.90 -2.92
CA ARG A 7 -42.87 -3.83 -1.94
C ARG A 7 -42.11 -4.39 -0.74
N ALA A 8 -40.91 -3.86 -0.50
CA ALA A 8 -40.12 -4.23 0.68
C ALA A 8 -40.98 -4.07 1.95
N PRO A 9 -40.97 -5.02 2.89
CA PRO A 9 -41.80 -4.97 4.08
C PRO A 9 -41.52 -3.68 4.86
N ALA A 10 -42.60 -3.01 5.30
CA ALA A 10 -42.55 -1.79 6.10
C ALA A 10 -41.49 -1.93 7.20
N ALA A 11 -40.54 -0.98 7.23
CA ALA A 11 -39.43 -1.00 8.17
C ALA A 11 -39.95 -1.00 9.61
N SER A 12 -39.73 -2.10 10.35
CA SER A 12 -40.14 -2.14 11.76
C SER A 12 -39.26 -1.17 12.56
N ARG A 13 -39.89 -0.29 13.36
CA ARG A 13 -39.17 0.63 14.25
C ARG A 13 -38.22 -0.12 15.19
N ARG A 14 -38.60 -1.35 15.59
CA ARG A 14 -37.78 -2.26 16.39
C ARG A 14 -36.49 -2.69 15.67
N GLY A 15 -36.55 -2.99 14.37
CA GLY A 15 -35.37 -3.37 13.59
C GLY A 15 -34.37 -2.23 13.41
N LEU A 16 -34.87 -1.00 13.20
CA LEU A 16 -34.00 0.18 13.14
C LEU A 16 -33.34 0.47 14.49
N LEU A 17 -34.09 0.37 15.59
CA LEU A 17 -33.57 0.59 16.93
C LEU A 17 -32.45 -0.41 17.27
N ALA A 18 -32.67 -1.70 17.02
CA ALA A 18 -31.65 -2.73 17.24
C ALA A 18 -30.38 -2.50 16.39
N ALA A 19 -30.55 -2.13 15.13
CA ALA A 19 -29.42 -1.81 14.25
C ALA A 19 -28.67 -0.54 14.71
N ALA A 20 -29.38 0.49 15.19
CA ALA A 20 -28.77 1.72 15.70
C ALA A 20 -27.97 1.46 16.99
N VAL A 21 -28.49 0.62 17.90
CA VAL A 21 -27.76 0.20 19.10
C VAL A 21 -26.49 -0.54 18.72
N LEU A 22 -26.55 -1.48 17.78
CA LEU A 22 -25.38 -2.23 17.34
C LEU A 22 -24.33 -1.32 16.67
N VAL A 23 -24.73 -0.47 15.73
CA VAL A 23 -23.80 0.47 15.06
C VAL A 23 -23.21 1.47 16.06
N GLY A 24 -24.02 1.99 16.98
CA GLY A 24 -23.54 2.85 18.06
C GLY A 24 -22.52 2.15 18.95
N ALA A 25 -22.78 0.90 19.35
CA ALA A 25 -21.85 0.10 20.14
C ALA A 25 -20.53 -0.16 19.39
N ILE A 26 -20.58 -0.46 18.09
CA ILE A 26 -19.38 -0.59 17.23
C ILE A 26 -18.59 0.72 17.21
N GLY A 27 -19.26 1.87 17.04
CA GLY A 27 -18.61 3.18 17.05
C GLY A 27 -17.94 3.51 18.38
N LEU A 28 -18.62 3.24 19.50
CA LEU A 28 -18.05 3.42 20.85
C LEU A 28 -16.83 2.52 21.07
N ALA A 29 -16.92 1.23 20.71
CA ALA A 29 -15.83 0.29 20.84
C ALA A 29 -14.63 0.67 19.97
N ALA A 30 -14.86 1.02 18.70
CA ALA A 30 -13.82 1.45 17.78
C ALA A 30 -13.14 2.75 18.24
N GLY A 31 -13.92 3.71 18.73
CA GLY A 31 -13.41 4.93 19.35
C GLY A 31 -12.54 4.62 20.57
N ALA A 32 -13.01 3.77 21.48
CA ALA A 32 -12.26 3.40 22.68
C ALA A 32 -10.93 2.70 22.34
N VAL A 33 -10.92 1.82 21.33
CA VAL A 33 -9.69 1.17 20.86
C VAL A 33 -8.72 2.19 20.25
N ALA A 34 -9.19 3.04 19.33
CA ALA A 34 -8.34 4.05 18.67
C ALA A 34 -7.74 5.08 19.63
N THR A 35 -8.38 5.25 20.79
CA THR A 35 -7.98 6.21 21.81
C THR A 35 -7.27 5.60 23.01
N SER A 36 -7.17 4.27 23.04
CA SER A 36 -6.45 3.54 24.09
C SER A 36 -4.95 3.88 24.08
N SER A 37 -4.33 3.81 25.26
CA SER A 37 -2.90 4.05 25.41
C SER A 37 -2.07 2.89 24.84
N LEU A 38 -0.98 3.24 24.17
CA LEU A 38 -0.02 2.30 23.58
C LEU A 38 0.70 1.48 24.64
N ARG A 39 0.78 0.17 24.40
CA ARG A 39 1.77 -0.71 25.03
C ARG A 39 2.49 -1.48 23.92
N LEU A 40 3.72 -1.09 23.59
CA LEU A 40 4.57 -1.93 22.73
C LEU A 40 5.26 -2.94 23.63
N ASP A 41 4.82 -4.19 23.53
CA ASP A 41 5.39 -5.30 24.29
C ASP A 41 6.44 -6.01 23.42
N GLY A 42 7.55 -6.41 24.04
CA GLY A 42 8.57 -7.28 23.46
C GLY A 42 8.04 -8.61 22.89
N ALA A 43 6.78 -8.98 23.13
CA ALA A 43 6.17 -10.21 22.65
C ALA A 43 5.60 -10.13 21.22
N THR A 44 5.17 -8.95 20.76
CA THR A 44 4.38 -8.82 19.51
C THR A 44 5.21 -8.47 18.27
N GLY A 45 6.49 -8.12 18.42
CA GLY A 45 7.37 -7.96 17.26
C GLY A 45 7.43 -6.57 16.64
N ASP A 46 6.72 -5.57 17.17
CA ASP A 46 6.41 -4.27 16.51
C ASP A 46 7.54 -3.20 16.52
N TRP A 47 8.76 -3.50 16.98
CA TRP A 47 9.92 -2.57 16.98
C TRP A 47 10.49 -2.26 15.57
N ARG A 48 9.87 -2.84 14.54
CA ARG A 48 10.27 -2.92 13.13
C ARG A 48 10.50 -1.59 12.43
N GLY A 49 9.92 -0.50 12.93
CA GLY A 49 9.94 0.80 12.25
C GLY A 49 10.91 1.85 12.79
N ALA A 50 11.64 1.59 13.89
CA ALA A 50 12.15 2.71 14.69
C ALA A 50 13.50 2.53 15.36
N SER A 51 14.15 1.36 15.39
CA SER A 51 15.30 1.17 16.28
C SER A 51 16.57 0.60 15.65
N GLU A 52 17.70 1.29 15.84
CA GLU A 52 19.05 0.77 15.64
C GLU A 52 19.57 0.19 16.97
N GLY A 53 20.17 -1.01 16.95
CA GLY A 53 20.79 -1.63 18.15
C GLY A 53 19.90 -2.53 19.01
N LEU A 54 18.66 -2.82 18.60
CA LEU A 54 17.79 -3.85 19.22
C LEU A 54 17.84 -5.16 18.43
N TYR A 55 18.01 -6.27 19.14
CA TYR A 55 18.12 -7.62 18.58
C TYR A 55 17.12 -8.57 19.26
N ARG A 56 16.61 -9.54 18.52
CA ARG A 56 15.68 -10.54 19.06
C ARG A 56 16.43 -11.49 20.00
N SER A 57 15.91 -11.70 21.21
CA SER A 57 16.43 -12.75 22.11
C SER A 57 15.90 -14.13 21.72
N SER A 58 16.58 -15.18 22.16
CA SER A 58 16.06 -16.55 22.12
C SER A 58 14.83 -16.75 23.03
N GLN A 59 14.62 -15.85 24.00
CA GLN A 59 13.43 -15.84 24.84
C GLN A 59 12.31 -15.02 24.18
N PRO A 60 11.11 -15.60 23.97
CA PRO A 60 9.95 -14.86 23.49
C PRO A 60 9.64 -13.67 24.41
N GLY A 61 9.32 -12.50 23.86
CA GLY A 61 8.95 -11.36 24.69
C GLY A 61 10.12 -10.45 25.11
N ILE A 62 11.36 -10.83 24.84
CA ILE A 62 12.54 -10.13 25.34
C ILE A 62 13.45 -9.74 24.18
N LEU A 63 13.89 -8.48 24.18
CA LEU A 63 14.90 -7.97 23.26
C LEU A 63 16.24 -7.87 23.95
N THR A 64 17.30 -8.12 23.19
CA THR A 64 18.67 -7.81 23.58
C THR A 64 19.05 -6.47 22.97
N ALA A 65 19.43 -5.52 23.81
CA ALA A 65 19.87 -4.20 23.39
C ALA A 65 21.40 -4.13 23.41
N GLY A 66 22.00 -3.62 22.34
CA GLY A 66 23.41 -3.27 22.28
C GLY A 66 23.79 -2.16 23.28
N ARG A 67 25.06 -1.78 23.32
CA ARG A 67 25.56 -0.69 24.19
C ARG A 67 25.03 0.69 23.80
N ARG A 68 24.51 0.80 22.58
CA ARG A 68 23.86 2.00 22.05
C ARG A 68 22.61 1.54 21.32
N VAL A 69 21.49 2.13 21.69
CA VAL A 69 20.21 1.95 21.00
C VAL A 69 19.70 3.32 20.63
N VAL A 70 19.31 3.50 19.38
CA VAL A 70 18.59 4.70 18.94
C VAL A 70 17.18 4.25 18.62
N VAL A 71 16.18 4.83 19.26
CA VAL A 71 14.76 4.64 18.91
C VAL A 71 14.22 5.95 18.39
N HIS A 72 13.91 6.00 17.11
CA HIS A 72 13.38 7.16 16.43
C HIS A 72 11.85 7.11 16.35
N PHE A 73 11.18 8.11 16.94
CA PHE A 73 9.74 8.31 16.79
C PHE A 73 9.48 9.51 15.88
N HIS A 74 8.92 9.27 14.69
CA HIS A 74 8.54 10.32 13.75
C HIS A 74 7.04 10.66 13.81
N GLY A 75 6.70 11.94 13.62
CA GLY A 75 5.32 12.36 13.36
C GLY A 75 4.38 12.30 14.57
N LEU A 76 4.87 12.63 15.76
CA LEU A 76 4.08 12.79 16.98
C LEU A 76 3.14 13.99 16.87
N ASP A 77 1.98 13.93 17.54
CA ASP A 77 0.95 14.99 17.56
C ASP A 77 1.30 16.25 18.38
N GLY A 78 2.51 16.34 18.94
CA GLY A 78 2.93 17.44 19.81
C GLY A 78 2.23 17.51 21.18
N ARG A 79 1.39 16.53 21.57
CA ARG A 79 0.82 16.48 22.92
C ARG A 79 1.87 16.01 23.94
N PRO A 80 1.74 16.41 25.23
CA PRO A 80 2.58 15.86 26.28
C PRO A 80 2.41 14.34 26.35
N ALA A 81 3.54 13.65 26.48
CA ALA A 81 3.59 12.19 26.59
C ALA A 81 4.66 11.78 27.58
N VAL A 82 4.65 10.51 27.98
CA VAL A 82 5.70 9.88 28.80
C VAL A 82 6.17 8.65 28.05
N LEU A 83 7.45 8.64 27.67
CA LEU A 83 8.10 7.46 27.12
C LEU A 83 8.56 6.56 28.28
N GLU A 84 8.10 5.32 28.32
CA GLU A 84 8.45 4.31 29.32
C GLU A 84 9.30 3.22 28.68
N VAL A 85 10.52 3.02 29.15
CA VAL A 85 11.38 1.89 28.78
C VAL A 85 11.49 0.95 29.97
N VAL A 86 11.04 -0.30 29.82
CA VAL A 86 11.26 -1.34 30.82
C VAL A 86 12.49 -2.15 30.41
N ALA A 87 13.55 -1.97 31.17
CA ALA A 87 14.85 -2.58 30.91
C ALA A 87 15.34 -3.38 32.11
N ALA A 88 16.17 -4.39 31.86
CA ALA A 88 16.83 -5.19 32.88
C ALA A 88 18.28 -5.48 32.49
N ALA A 89 19.17 -5.52 33.45
CA ALA A 89 20.52 -6.01 33.28
C ALA A 89 20.52 -7.49 32.89
N ARG A 90 21.63 -7.94 32.29
CA ARG A 90 21.88 -9.37 32.08
C ARG A 90 22.61 -9.95 33.29
N PRO A 91 22.47 -11.25 33.59
CA PRO A 91 23.26 -11.92 34.61
C PRO A 91 24.78 -11.71 34.43
N ALA A 92 25.26 -11.68 33.19
CA ALA A 92 26.66 -11.45 32.84
C ALA A 92 27.13 -9.98 32.98
N SER A 93 26.21 -9.03 33.25
CA SER A 93 26.51 -7.60 33.35
C SER A 93 25.49 -6.93 34.28
N PRO A 94 25.59 -7.13 35.62
CA PRO A 94 24.50 -6.85 36.56
C PRO A 94 24.26 -5.37 36.88
N ALA A 95 25.14 -4.47 36.43
CA ALA A 95 25.03 -3.02 36.65
C ALA A 95 25.06 -2.28 35.31
N VAL A 96 23.88 -1.89 34.82
CA VAL A 96 23.72 -1.14 33.59
C VAL A 96 23.23 0.27 33.89
N THR A 97 23.96 1.30 33.50
CA THR A 97 23.45 2.69 33.53
C THR A 97 22.86 3.00 32.17
N LEU A 98 21.58 3.37 32.12
CA LEU A 98 20.92 3.82 30.90
C LEU A 98 20.90 5.34 30.86
N THR A 99 21.53 5.92 29.85
CA THR A 99 21.36 7.34 29.52
C THR A 99 20.31 7.45 28.42
N ALA A 100 19.11 7.92 28.76
CA ALA A 100 18.03 8.22 27.84
C ALA A 100 18.06 9.72 27.49
N ALA A 101 18.18 10.08 26.21
CA ALA A 101 18.07 11.46 25.76
C ALA A 101 16.95 11.62 24.73
N ALA A 102 16.15 12.68 24.84
CA ALA A 102 15.18 13.13 23.84
C ALA A 102 15.24 14.66 23.68
N GLY A 103 15.76 15.12 22.55
CA GLY A 103 16.03 16.55 22.34
C GLY A 103 17.02 17.08 23.38
N ARG A 104 16.60 18.03 24.22
CA ARG A 104 17.43 18.60 25.31
C ARG A 104 17.26 17.88 26.66
N ALA A 105 16.28 16.99 26.79
CA ALA A 105 16.05 16.24 28.02
C ALA A 105 16.99 15.03 28.07
N ARG A 106 17.65 14.82 29.21
CA ARG A 106 18.54 13.67 29.45
C ARG A 106 18.25 13.10 30.84
N LEU A 107 18.13 11.79 30.92
CA LEU A 107 17.85 11.04 32.14
C LEU A 107 18.86 9.89 32.25
N GLU A 108 19.50 9.76 33.42
CA GLU A 108 20.37 8.62 33.71
C GLU A 108 19.76 7.76 34.80
N VAL A 109 19.56 6.47 34.51
CA VAL A 109 18.90 5.54 35.43
C VAL A 109 19.73 4.26 35.55
N PRO A 110 20.10 3.84 36.77
CA PRO A 110 20.70 2.53 37.00
C PRO A 110 19.65 1.43 36.88
N VAL A 111 20.00 0.36 36.17
CA VAL A 111 19.16 -0.81 35.91
C VAL A 111 19.86 -2.06 36.41
N GLY A 112 19.20 -2.77 37.33
CA GLY A 112 19.64 -4.04 37.90
C GLY A 112 19.06 -5.25 37.16
N LEU A 113 19.22 -6.45 37.74
CA LEU A 113 18.73 -7.71 37.13
C LEU A 113 17.20 -7.76 36.99
N GLU A 114 16.49 -7.04 37.84
CA GLU A 114 15.03 -6.90 37.79
C GLU A 114 14.58 -5.83 36.77
N PRO A 115 13.47 -6.06 36.05
CA PRO A 115 12.90 -5.09 35.13
C PRO A 115 12.57 -3.76 35.82
N THR A 116 13.26 -2.70 35.40
CA THR A 116 13.12 -1.34 35.91
C THR A 116 12.44 -0.46 34.86
N SER A 117 11.43 0.30 35.27
CA SER A 117 10.72 1.25 34.39
C SER A 117 11.42 2.61 34.40
N VAL A 118 11.93 3.01 33.24
CA VAL A 118 12.55 4.31 32.98
C VAL A 118 11.53 5.19 32.27
N ARG A 119 11.10 6.28 32.91
CA ARG A 119 10.07 7.18 32.38
C ARG A 119 10.65 8.54 32.03
N MET A 120 10.49 8.95 30.77
CA MET A 120 10.97 10.21 30.25
C MET A 120 9.79 11.05 29.73
N PRO A 121 9.54 12.25 30.29
CA PRO A 121 8.49 13.13 29.78
C PRO A 121 8.90 13.71 28.42
N ILE A 122 7.98 13.71 27.47
CA ILE A 122 8.11 14.35 26.17
C ILE A 122 7.42 15.72 26.23
N PRO A 123 8.15 16.83 25.98
CA PRO A 123 7.59 18.16 26.00
C PRO A 123 6.47 18.35 24.96
N ARG A 124 5.54 19.27 25.26
CA ARG A 124 4.52 19.71 24.30
C ARG A 124 5.18 20.37 23.08
N GLY A 125 4.64 20.14 21.89
CA GLY A 125 5.16 20.63 20.61
C GLY A 125 6.26 19.75 20.00
N THR A 126 6.60 18.63 20.64
CA THR A 126 7.59 17.70 20.09
C THR A 126 6.94 16.78 19.06
N HIS A 127 7.40 16.87 17.82
CA HIS A 127 6.90 16.10 16.68
C HIS A 127 7.81 14.91 16.32
N ASP A 128 9.10 15.01 16.58
CA ASP A 128 10.06 13.93 16.38
C ASP A 128 10.89 13.74 17.65
N VAL A 129 11.11 12.50 18.04
CA VAL A 129 11.92 12.16 19.22
C VAL A 129 12.90 11.06 18.88
N ASP A 130 14.18 11.42 18.88
CA ASP A 130 15.29 10.48 19.03
C ASP A 130 15.43 10.11 20.49
N LEU A 131 15.11 8.87 20.85
CA LEU A 131 15.54 8.28 22.11
C LEU A 131 16.89 7.62 21.88
N LEU A 132 17.96 8.27 22.36
CA LEU A 132 19.25 7.61 22.49
C LEU A 132 19.31 6.93 23.84
N ILE A 133 19.52 5.61 23.87
CA ILE A 133 19.84 4.83 25.05
C ILE A 133 21.30 4.39 24.96
N GLU A 134 22.13 4.94 25.82
CA GLU A 134 23.53 4.49 25.98
C GLU A 134 23.66 3.65 27.25
N ALA A 135 24.37 2.54 27.12
CA ALA A 135 24.59 1.57 28.17
C ALA A 135 26.07 1.17 28.25
N ASN A 136 26.58 1.06 29.46
CA ASN A 136 27.93 0.56 29.72
C ASN A 136 28.09 -0.94 29.35
N ALA A 137 26.99 -1.69 29.21
CA ALA A 137 26.96 -3.09 28.79
C ALA A 137 25.66 -3.45 28.04
N ILE A 138 25.62 -4.64 27.44
CA ILE A 138 24.42 -5.20 26.78
C ILE A 138 23.34 -5.47 27.83
N PHE A 139 22.10 -5.08 27.55
CA PHE A 139 20.95 -5.19 28.45
C PHE A 139 19.73 -5.81 27.78
N ARG A 140 18.71 -6.12 28.57
CA ARG A 140 17.42 -6.63 28.10
C ARG A 140 16.39 -5.52 28.09
N VAL A 141 15.55 -5.50 27.06
CA VAL A 141 14.38 -4.62 26.97
C VAL A 141 13.15 -5.48 26.80
N SER A 142 12.16 -5.30 27.68
CA SER A 142 10.88 -6.01 27.61
C SER A 142 9.74 -5.12 27.12
N ARG A 143 9.87 -3.80 27.24
CA ARG A 143 8.84 -2.84 26.81
C ARG A 143 9.44 -1.48 26.49
N ILE A 144 8.95 -0.83 25.43
CA ILE A 144 9.16 0.60 25.15
C ILE A 144 7.79 1.19 24.80
N ALA A 145 7.16 1.95 25.70
CA ALA A 145 5.79 2.43 25.51
C ALA A 145 5.71 3.96 25.53
N LEU A 146 5.00 4.56 24.57
CA LEU A 146 4.66 5.97 24.61
C LEU A 146 3.28 6.15 25.27
N ILE A 147 3.26 6.61 26.52
CA ILE A 147 2.06 6.78 27.35
C ILE A 147 1.55 8.22 27.24
N ARG A 148 0.24 8.41 27.05
CA ARG A 148 -0.41 9.72 27.02
C ARG A 148 -1.66 9.74 27.90
N SER A 149 -1.98 10.90 28.48
CA SER A 149 -3.22 11.13 29.23
C SER A 149 -4.38 11.45 28.28
N LEU A 150 -5.55 10.88 28.55
CA LEU A 150 -6.80 11.14 27.82
C LEU A 150 -7.28 12.58 28.07
N ASP A 151 -7.74 13.27 27.02
CA ASP A 151 -8.30 14.63 27.09
C ASP A 151 -9.74 14.68 26.53
N ALA A 152 -10.44 15.81 26.72
CA ALA A 152 -11.82 16.00 26.25
C ALA A 152 -11.98 15.76 24.73
N THR A 153 -10.93 16.05 23.96
CA THR A 153 -10.84 15.79 22.52
C THR A 153 -11.00 14.29 22.19
N THR A 154 -10.49 13.43 23.07
CA THR A 154 -10.55 11.99 22.93
C THR A 154 -11.97 11.44 23.12
N ALA A 155 -12.67 11.92 24.15
CA ALA A 155 -14.07 11.58 24.37
C ALA A 155 -14.98 12.04 23.21
N ALA A 156 -14.67 13.20 22.61
CA ALA A 156 -15.38 13.71 21.44
C ALA A 156 -15.25 12.78 20.23
N VAL A 157 -14.09 12.18 19.99
CA VAL A 157 -13.87 11.21 18.89
C VAL A 157 -14.69 9.95 19.07
N ILE A 158 -14.74 9.40 20.29
CA ILE A 158 -15.53 8.20 20.62
C ILE A 158 -17.01 8.44 20.36
N VAL A 159 -17.53 9.57 20.86
CA VAL A 159 -18.94 9.93 20.69
C VAL A 159 -19.26 10.24 19.22
N MET A 160 -18.37 10.95 18.51
CA MET A 160 -18.54 11.29 17.10
C MET A 160 -18.57 10.04 16.20
N ALA A 161 -17.76 9.02 16.50
CA ALA A 161 -17.78 7.73 15.80
C ALA A 161 -19.15 7.02 15.93
N ALA A 162 -19.73 7.00 17.13
CA ALA A 162 -21.06 6.42 17.35
C ALA A 162 -22.16 7.24 16.64
N LEU A 163 -22.14 8.56 16.79
CA LEU A 163 -23.15 9.45 16.20
C LEU A 163 -23.17 9.38 14.68
N LEU A 164 -22.01 9.50 14.02
CA LEU A 164 -21.93 9.47 12.56
C LEU A 164 -22.38 8.13 11.97
N GLY A 165 -22.05 7.02 12.61
CA GLY A 165 -22.55 5.70 12.19
C GLY A 165 -24.05 5.58 12.31
N VAL A 166 -24.64 5.99 13.44
CA VAL A 166 -26.09 5.97 13.63
C VAL A 166 -26.79 6.90 12.62
N THR A 167 -26.24 8.09 12.37
CA THR A 167 -26.77 9.01 11.35
C THR A 167 -26.70 8.41 9.94
N ALA A 168 -25.58 7.80 9.55
CA ALA A 168 -25.43 7.13 8.26
C ALA A 168 -26.42 5.97 8.12
N LEU A 169 -26.59 5.14 9.16
CA LEU A 169 -27.58 4.07 9.21
C LEU A 169 -29.00 4.61 9.03
N VAL A 170 -29.42 5.58 9.84
CA VAL A 170 -30.80 6.12 9.83
C VAL A 170 -31.12 6.76 8.48
N THR A 171 -30.19 7.53 7.92
CA THR A 171 -30.38 8.24 6.64
C THR A 171 -30.46 7.29 5.44
N THR A 172 -29.83 6.11 5.52
CA THR A 172 -29.82 5.10 4.44
C THR A 172 -30.83 3.98 4.64
N TRP A 173 -31.36 3.78 5.86
CA TRP A 173 -32.27 2.68 6.22
C TRP A 173 -33.51 2.55 5.35
N ARG A 174 -34.07 3.69 4.91
CA ARG A 174 -35.26 3.73 4.05
C ARG A 174 -34.94 3.83 2.56
N LYS A 175 -33.67 4.08 2.21
CA LYS A 175 -33.24 4.38 0.82
C LYS A 175 -32.79 3.13 0.06
N GLY A 176 -32.65 1.98 0.72
CA GLY A 176 -32.12 0.77 0.10
C GLY A 176 -32.25 -0.47 0.98
N PRO A 177 -31.58 -1.58 0.61
CA PRO A 177 -31.62 -2.80 1.38
C PRO A 177 -30.95 -2.61 2.76
N ARG A 178 -31.53 -3.23 3.79
CA ARG A 178 -31.13 -3.03 5.19
C ARG A 178 -29.66 -3.37 5.46
N TRP A 179 -29.13 -4.40 4.81
CA TRP A 179 -27.72 -4.79 4.91
C TRP A 179 -26.78 -3.67 4.43
N ALA A 180 -27.18 -2.88 3.42
CA ALA A 180 -26.37 -1.77 2.93
C ALA A 180 -26.37 -0.61 3.92
N ALA A 181 -27.51 -0.33 4.55
CA ALA A 181 -27.60 0.68 5.60
C ALA A 181 -26.72 0.32 6.81
N MET A 182 -26.69 -0.97 7.19
CA MET A 182 -25.77 -1.47 8.23
C MET A 182 -24.30 -1.32 7.82
N ALA A 183 -23.96 -1.63 6.56
CA ALA A 183 -22.59 -1.46 6.07
C ALA A 183 -22.14 0.01 6.09
N TRP A 184 -22.98 0.96 5.66
CA TRP A 184 -22.68 2.39 5.73
C TRP A 184 -22.57 2.90 7.17
N GLY A 185 -23.46 2.44 8.06
CA GLY A 185 -23.39 2.77 9.49
C GLY A 185 -22.09 2.28 10.13
N GLY A 186 -21.74 1.02 9.89
CA GLY A 186 -20.47 0.44 10.37
C GLY A 186 -19.25 1.15 9.79
N LEU A 187 -19.22 1.41 8.48
CA LEU A 187 -18.12 2.13 7.83
C LEU A 187 -17.94 3.53 8.43
N ALA A 188 -19.01 4.30 8.60
CA ALA A 188 -18.95 5.63 9.20
C ALA A 188 -18.50 5.58 10.68
N SER A 189 -18.93 4.57 11.44
CA SER A 189 -18.47 4.35 12.81
C SER A 189 -17.00 4.00 12.93
N LEU A 190 -16.44 3.31 11.93
CA LEU A 190 -15.03 2.88 11.93
C LEU A 190 -14.10 3.93 11.27
N ALA A 191 -14.61 4.74 10.34
CA ALA A 191 -13.80 5.71 9.60
C ALA A 191 -13.31 6.86 10.48
N VAL A 192 -14.13 7.33 11.43
CA VAL A 192 -13.79 8.48 12.30
C VAL A 192 -12.62 8.18 13.24
N PRO A 193 -12.63 7.07 14.00
CA PRO A 193 -11.47 6.70 14.82
C PRO A 193 -10.22 6.50 13.95
N LEU A 194 -10.36 5.87 12.78
CA LEU A 194 -9.24 5.61 11.87
C LEU A 194 -8.62 6.91 11.32
N LEU A 195 -9.45 7.83 10.80
CA LEU A 195 -9.01 9.13 10.31
C LEU A 195 -8.39 9.96 11.42
N TRP A 196 -8.95 9.93 12.63
CA TRP A 196 -8.35 10.57 13.79
C TRP A 196 -6.97 10.00 14.11
N THR A 197 -6.83 8.67 14.10
CA THR A 197 -5.55 7.97 14.32
C THR A 197 -4.51 8.45 13.30
N PHE A 198 -4.85 8.43 12.00
CA PHE A 198 -3.93 8.82 10.94
C PHE A 198 -3.63 10.33 10.85
N ALA A 199 -4.62 11.18 11.11
CA ALA A 199 -4.49 12.63 10.96
C ALA A 199 -3.90 13.30 12.20
N ALA A 200 -4.13 12.76 13.39
CA ALA A 200 -3.58 13.32 14.62
C ALA A 200 -2.11 12.92 14.82
N ASP A 201 -1.74 11.67 14.52
CA ASP A 201 -0.44 11.11 14.92
C ASP A 201 -0.05 9.92 14.01
N PRO A 202 0.73 10.09 12.93
CA PRO A 202 1.35 9.00 12.17
C PRO A 202 1.92 7.83 13.02
N ALA A 203 2.58 8.14 14.14
CA ALA A 203 3.12 7.14 15.06
C ALA A 203 2.03 6.45 15.91
N SER A 204 0.78 6.93 15.89
CA SER A 204 -0.32 6.26 16.56
C SER A 204 -0.73 4.94 15.92
N SER A 205 -0.29 4.66 14.71
CA SER A 205 -0.35 3.31 14.13
C SER A 205 0.36 2.26 14.98
N LEU A 206 1.26 2.68 15.88
CA LEU A 206 1.91 1.87 16.88
C LEU A 206 1.00 1.61 18.09
N ARG A 207 0.02 2.47 18.41
CA ARG A 207 -0.83 2.42 19.64
C ARG A 207 -1.62 1.13 19.81
N VAL A 208 -1.94 0.47 18.70
CA VAL A 208 -2.76 -0.73 18.64
C VAL A 208 -1.86 -1.88 18.24
N ALA A 209 -1.86 -2.99 19.00
CA ALA A 209 -1.11 -4.19 18.66
C ALA A 209 -1.38 -4.57 17.19
N ALA A 210 -0.34 -4.88 16.42
CA ALA A 210 -0.46 -5.18 14.99
C ALA A 210 -1.66 -6.10 14.64
N PRO A 211 -1.93 -7.21 15.36
CA PRO A 211 -3.07 -8.07 15.06
C PRO A 211 -4.43 -7.35 15.15
N THR A 212 -4.59 -6.45 16.11
CA THR A 212 -5.83 -5.68 16.30
C THR A 212 -5.96 -4.59 15.25
N ARG A 213 -4.85 -3.92 14.91
CA ARG A 213 -4.81 -2.90 13.85
C ARG A 213 -5.17 -3.50 12.49
N ASP A 214 -4.61 -4.66 12.19
CA ASP A 214 -4.85 -5.35 10.93
C ASP A 214 -6.27 -5.91 10.87
N ALA A 215 -6.80 -6.45 11.97
CA ALA A 215 -8.20 -6.85 12.06
C ALA A 215 -9.16 -5.67 11.83
N LEU A 216 -8.88 -4.49 12.39
CA LEU A 216 -9.68 -3.28 12.16
C LEU A 216 -9.61 -2.82 10.70
N ARG A 217 -8.42 -2.84 10.08
CA ARG A 217 -8.26 -2.52 8.65
C ARG A 217 -9.03 -3.49 7.77
N VAL A 218 -8.96 -4.79 8.03
CA VAL A 218 -9.71 -5.82 7.29
C VAL A 218 -11.22 -5.60 7.46
N ALA A 219 -11.69 -5.34 8.68
CA ALA A 219 -13.10 -5.06 8.93
C ALA A 219 -13.60 -3.81 8.20
N LEU A 220 -12.78 -2.76 8.16
CA LEU A 220 -13.04 -1.52 7.42
C LEU A 220 -13.14 -1.75 5.91
N VAL A 221 -12.18 -2.47 5.34
CA VAL A 221 -12.17 -2.82 3.92
C VAL A 221 -13.40 -3.67 3.58
N ALA A 222 -13.72 -4.67 4.39
CA ALA A 222 -14.91 -5.50 4.21
C ALA A 222 -16.21 -4.67 4.28
N ALA A 223 -16.33 -3.77 5.26
CA ALA A 223 -17.47 -2.87 5.38
C ALA A 223 -17.60 -1.93 4.18
N LEU A 224 -16.49 -1.36 3.70
CA LEU A 224 -16.44 -0.53 2.49
C LEU A 224 -16.91 -1.30 1.26
N TRP A 225 -16.43 -2.53 1.09
CA TRP A 225 -16.77 -3.37 -0.06
C TRP A 225 -18.26 -3.72 -0.05
N LEU A 226 -18.78 -4.14 1.10
CA LEU A 226 -20.22 -4.39 1.28
C LEU A 226 -21.01 -3.12 0.96
N ALA A 227 -20.68 -1.97 1.54
CA ALA A 227 -21.36 -0.71 1.28
C ALA A 227 -21.34 -0.34 -0.23
N ALA A 228 -20.21 -0.56 -0.91
CA ALA A 228 -20.05 -0.27 -2.33
C ALA A 228 -20.85 -1.20 -3.25
N LEU A 229 -21.09 -2.46 -2.84
CA LEU A 229 -21.88 -3.43 -3.62
C LEU A 229 -23.32 -2.94 -3.87
N ALA A 230 -23.90 -2.20 -2.92
CA ALA A 230 -25.23 -1.62 -3.08
C ALA A 230 -25.29 -0.60 -4.23
N PHE A 231 -24.15 -0.03 -4.58
CA PHE A 231 -23.99 0.97 -5.64
C PHE A 231 -23.07 0.49 -6.76
N ALA A 232 -22.92 -0.82 -6.94
CA ALA A 232 -22.00 -1.40 -7.91
C ALA A 232 -22.29 -1.01 -9.38
N ARG A 233 -23.48 -0.48 -9.69
CA ARG A 233 -23.81 0.09 -11.02
C ARG A 233 -23.27 1.52 -11.21
N SER A 234 -23.08 2.27 -10.13
CA SER A 234 -22.55 3.64 -10.18
C SER A 234 -21.04 3.61 -10.43
N ARG A 235 -20.62 4.31 -11.50
CA ARG A 235 -19.19 4.43 -11.83
C ARG A 235 -18.43 5.20 -10.74
N LEU A 236 -19.04 6.27 -10.24
CA LEU A 236 -18.45 7.10 -9.18
C LEU A 236 -18.31 6.31 -7.87
N ALA A 237 -19.34 5.57 -7.46
CA ALA A 237 -19.28 4.78 -6.23
C ALA A 237 -18.22 3.67 -6.32
N SER A 238 -18.08 3.01 -7.48
CA SER A 238 -17.02 2.03 -7.71
C SER A 238 -15.63 2.66 -7.67
N ALA A 239 -15.44 3.81 -8.30
CA ALA A 239 -14.16 4.52 -8.24
C ALA A 239 -13.82 4.94 -6.80
N ALA A 240 -14.79 5.49 -6.07
CA ALA A 240 -14.62 5.87 -4.67
C ALA A 240 -14.28 4.66 -3.78
N ALA A 241 -14.91 3.50 -4.00
CA ALA A 241 -14.61 2.28 -3.26
C ALA A 241 -13.20 1.74 -3.55
N ILE A 242 -12.75 1.82 -4.81
CA ILE A 242 -11.40 1.43 -5.21
C ILE A 242 -10.37 2.35 -4.57
N VAL A 243 -10.55 3.67 -4.69
CA VAL A 243 -9.68 4.68 -4.07
C VAL A 243 -9.65 4.50 -2.55
N GLY A 244 -10.82 4.31 -1.92
CA GLY A 244 -10.93 4.06 -0.48
C GLY A 244 -10.22 2.78 -0.05
N THR A 245 -10.28 1.71 -0.84
CA THR A 245 -9.58 0.45 -0.56
C THR A 245 -8.07 0.65 -0.63
N VAL A 246 -7.56 1.30 -1.67
CA VAL A 246 -6.12 1.61 -1.81
C VAL A 246 -5.64 2.49 -0.65
N ALA A 247 -6.41 3.52 -0.28
CA ALA A 247 -6.07 4.38 0.84
C ALA A 247 -6.05 3.60 2.17
N LEU A 248 -7.08 2.80 2.46
CA LEU A 248 -7.15 2.04 3.72
C LEU A 248 -5.99 1.04 3.88
N LEU A 249 -5.53 0.46 2.78
CA LEU A 249 -4.45 -0.55 2.79
C LEU A 249 -3.06 0.07 2.72
N HIS A 250 -2.88 1.14 1.96
CA HIS A 250 -1.55 1.62 1.57
C HIS A 250 -1.26 3.09 1.92
N LEU A 251 -2.20 3.86 2.46
CA LEU A 251 -1.90 5.23 2.94
C LEU A 251 -0.72 5.32 3.93
N PRO A 252 -0.46 4.34 4.81
CA PRO A 252 0.73 4.39 5.66
C PRO A 252 2.05 4.49 4.89
N THR A 253 2.11 4.01 3.64
CA THR A 253 3.34 4.05 2.83
C THR A 253 3.78 5.47 2.50
N VAL A 254 2.87 6.44 2.57
CA VAL A 254 3.19 7.84 2.32
C VAL A 254 4.18 8.37 3.38
N TRP A 255 4.18 7.79 4.58
CA TRP A 255 5.08 8.18 5.66
C TRP A 255 6.39 7.38 5.66
N TYR A 256 6.61 6.54 4.65
CA TYR A 256 7.85 5.80 4.51
C TYR A 256 8.91 6.65 3.80
N GLY A 257 10.17 6.30 4.06
CA GLY A 257 11.31 6.83 3.30
C GLY A 257 11.46 6.11 1.97
N PHE A 258 12.35 6.64 1.12
CA PHE A 258 12.76 5.98 -0.11
C PHE A 258 13.44 4.64 0.16
N HIS A 259 13.26 3.69 -0.76
CA HIS A 259 13.81 2.34 -0.68
C HIS A 259 14.59 1.96 -1.94
N GLN A 260 15.74 1.28 -1.78
CA GLN A 260 16.57 0.76 -2.87
C GLN A 260 16.92 1.80 -3.95
N ASP A 261 16.40 1.62 -5.16
CA ASP A 261 16.65 2.46 -6.34
C ASP A 261 15.84 3.77 -6.34
N ASP A 262 14.93 3.96 -5.39
CA ASP A 262 14.18 5.22 -5.21
C ASP A 262 15.12 6.42 -5.07
N PHE A 263 16.24 6.26 -4.36
CA PHE A 263 17.23 7.33 -4.17
C PHE A 263 17.90 7.77 -5.47
N VAL A 264 18.01 6.86 -6.46
CA VAL A 264 18.61 7.16 -7.77
C VAL A 264 17.66 7.98 -8.64
N LEU A 265 16.34 7.74 -8.48
CA LEU A 265 15.29 8.38 -9.29
C LEU A 265 14.70 9.64 -8.66
N ALA A 266 14.74 9.76 -7.33
CA ALA A 266 14.26 10.90 -6.55
C ALA A 266 15.24 12.08 -6.53
N ARG A 267 15.66 12.53 -7.71
CA ARG A 267 16.62 13.64 -7.88
C ARG A 267 16.17 14.65 -8.92
N GLY A 268 16.92 15.74 -9.03
CA GLY A 268 16.80 16.69 -10.13
C GLY A 268 17.01 16.04 -11.49
N TRP A 269 16.16 16.40 -12.46
CA TRP A 269 16.21 15.92 -13.84
C TRP A 269 16.64 17.06 -14.77
N PRO A 270 17.94 17.17 -15.14
CA PRO A 270 18.41 18.19 -16.06
C PRO A 270 17.72 18.10 -17.42
N GLY A 271 17.57 19.22 -18.13
CA GLY A 271 16.92 19.26 -19.45
C GLY A 271 17.55 18.30 -20.48
N LYS A 272 18.88 18.11 -20.43
CA LYS A 272 19.59 17.15 -21.28
C LYS A 272 19.16 15.70 -20.99
N GLU A 273 18.94 15.38 -19.73
CA GLU A 273 18.49 14.05 -19.32
C GLU A 273 17.01 13.81 -19.69
N LEU A 274 16.16 14.81 -19.46
CA LEU A 274 14.77 14.81 -19.93
C LEU A 274 14.70 14.60 -21.45
N ALA A 275 15.53 15.32 -22.23
CA ALA A 275 15.61 15.17 -23.67
C ALA A 275 16.05 13.74 -24.06
N SER A 276 16.97 13.14 -23.29
CA SER A 276 17.44 11.77 -23.52
C SER A 276 16.39 10.70 -23.19
N THR A 277 15.25 11.03 -22.60
CA THR A 277 14.26 10.05 -22.14
C THR A 277 13.81 9.08 -23.24
N LEU A 278 13.72 9.54 -24.49
CA LEU A 278 13.24 8.76 -25.63
C LEU A 278 14.33 8.00 -26.41
N HIS A 279 15.60 8.21 -26.11
CA HIS A 279 16.71 7.65 -26.91
C HIS A 279 17.98 7.33 -26.10
N GLY A 280 18.00 7.65 -24.81
CA GLY A 280 19.12 7.45 -23.90
C GLY A 280 18.83 6.41 -22.83
N GLU A 281 19.90 6.03 -22.14
CA GLU A 281 19.87 5.04 -21.05
C GLU A 281 18.93 5.43 -19.91
N PHE A 282 18.28 4.43 -19.29
CA PHE A 282 17.30 4.67 -18.22
C PHE A 282 17.91 5.34 -17.00
N ASP A 283 19.13 4.94 -16.67
CA ASP A 283 19.93 5.50 -15.59
C ASP A 283 21.29 5.95 -16.15
N PRO A 284 21.50 7.26 -16.35
CA PRO A 284 22.78 7.80 -16.81
C PRO A 284 23.92 7.60 -15.81
N SER A 285 23.63 7.28 -14.54
CA SER A 285 24.66 7.03 -13.52
C SER A 285 25.23 5.61 -13.60
N GLY A 286 24.57 4.70 -14.33
CA GLY A 286 25.00 3.31 -14.46
C GLY A 286 24.87 2.47 -13.19
N MET A 287 24.21 3.00 -12.16
CA MET A 287 24.01 2.33 -10.86
C MET A 287 22.95 1.23 -10.93
N ILE A 288 22.01 1.31 -11.88
CA ILE A 288 21.02 0.26 -12.13
C ILE A 288 21.08 -0.26 -13.58
N PRO A 289 20.69 -1.53 -13.84
CA PRO A 289 20.66 -2.07 -15.19
C PRO A 289 19.84 -1.20 -16.12
N SER A 290 20.43 -0.79 -17.25
CA SER A 290 19.77 0.13 -18.18
C SER A 290 18.50 -0.49 -18.82
N TYR A 291 17.31 0.03 -18.50
CA TYR A 291 16.04 -0.37 -19.13
C TYR A 291 15.63 0.63 -20.22
N TYR A 292 14.50 0.41 -20.90
CA TYR A 292 13.87 1.45 -21.75
C TYR A 292 12.47 1.72 -21.26
N ARG A 293 12.36 2.67 -20.31
CA ARG A 293 11.10 3.01 -19.63
C ARG A 293 10.90 4.53 -19.61
N PRO A 294 10.74 5.17 -20.78
CA PRO A 294 10.60 6.62 -20.88
C PRO A 294 9.46 7.18 -20.01
N MET A 295 8.35 6.47 -19.89
CA MET A 295 7.20 6.95 -19.11
C MET A 295 7.49 6.98 -17.61
N VAL A 296 8.30 6.04 -17.13
CA VAL A 296 8.73 6.02 -15.73
C VAL A 296 9.63 7.22 -15.45
N ARG A 297 10.62 7.50 -16.31
CA ARG A 297 11.51 8.66 -16.18
C ARG A 297 10.75 9.98 -16.17
N LEU A 298 9.83 10.17 -17.13
CA LEU A 298 9.00 11.37 -17.17
C LEU A 298 8.15 11.52 -15.91
N SER A 299 7.60 10.42 -15.38
CA SER A 299 6.81 10.47 -14.13
C SER A 299 7.66 10.85 -12.92
N TRP A 300 8.92 10.42 -12.86
CA TRP A 300 9.85 10.80 -11.80
C TRP A 300 10.29 12.26 -11.90
N ALA A 301 10.53 12.74 -13.12
CA ALA A 301 10.83 14.15 -13.35
C ALA A 301 9.67 15.06 -12.97
N LEU A 302 8.43 14.65 -13.27
CA LEU A 302 7.23 15.36 -12.87
C LEU A 302 7.05 15.37 -11.35
N ASP A 303 7.23 14.22 -10.68
CA ASP A 303 7.15 14.19 -9.22
C ASP A 303 8.22 15.07 -8.59
N HIS A 304 9.46 15.04 -9.08
CA HIS A 304 10.50 15.92 -8.55
C HIS A 304 10.19 17.41 -8.80
N ALA A 305 9.60 17.75 -9.95
CA ALA A 305 9.19 19.12 -10.24
C ALA A 305 8.06 19.62 -9.31
N TRP A 306 7.15 18.73 -8.88
CA TRP A 306 6.05 19.09 -7.97
C TRP A 306 6.40 18.99 -6.49
N TRP A 307 7.11 17.93 -6.10
CA TRP A 307 7.33 17.54 -4.71
C TRP A 307 8.76 17.79 -4.24
N GLY A 308 9.70 18.06 -5.14
CA GLY A 308 11.13 18.20 -4.79
C GLY A 308 11.64 16.93 -4.11
N PRO A 309 12.33 17.00 -2.96
CA PRO A 309 12.82 15.83 -2.23
C PRO A 309 11.78 15.21 -1.27
N TRP A 310 10.54 15.69 -1.24
CA TRP A 310 9.53 15.25 -0.27
C TRP A 310 8.98 13.85 -0.60
N THR A 311 9.47 12.81 0.10
CA THR A 311 9.18 11.38 -0.17
C THR A 311 7.69 11.05 -0.22
N ALA A 312 6.91 11.64 0.67
CA ALA A 312 5.46 11.49 0.74
C ALA A 312 4.77 11.82 -0.60
N GLY A 313 5.23 12.84 -1.33
CA GLY A 313 4.68 13.19 -2.63
C GLY A 313 4.80 12.05 -3.65
N TYR A 314 5.94 11.36 -3.67
CA TYR A 314 6.20 10.24 -4.57
C TYR A 314 5.36 9.01 -4.26
N HIS A 315 5.19 8.67 -2.98
CA HIS A 315 4.31 7.58 -2.56
C HIS A 315 2.84 7.92 -2.85
N ALA A 316 2.41 9.16 -2.62
CA ALA A 316 1.06 9.61 -2.95
C ALA A 316 0.77 9.48 -4.46
N THR A 317 1.74 9.80 -5.32
CA THR A 317 1.65 9.54 -6.77
C THR A 317 1.46 8.05 -7.05
N ASN A 318 2.22 7.15 -6.42
CA ASN A 318 2.05 5.71 -6.59
C ASN A 318 0.66 5.21 -6.18
N LEU A 319 0.13 5.68 -5.05
CA LEU A 319 -1.22 5.31 -4.61
C LEU A 319 -2.28 5.77 -5.60
N CYS A 320 -2.14 6.99 -6.13
CA CYS A 320 -3.02 7.51 -7.17
C CYS A 320 -2.98 6.65 -8.44
N LEU A 321 -1.78 6.25 -8.88
CA LEU A 321 -1.61 5.39 -10.06
C LEU A 321 -2.21 4.00 -9.84
N HIS A 322 -2.01 3.40 -8.66
CA HIS A 322 -2.59 2.09 -8.33
C HIS A 322 -4.13 2.13 -8.31
N ALA A 323 -4.70 3.17 -7.70
CA ALA A 323 -6.15 3.38 -7.71
C ALA A 323 -6.67 3.62 -9.14
N ALA A 324 -5.97 4.39 -9.95
CA ALA A 324 -6.33 4.61 -11.36
C ALA A 324 -6.32 3.29 -12.16
N ALA A 325 -5.35 2.41 -11.95
CA ALA A 325 -5.31 1.08 -12.56
C ALA A 325 -6.56 0.27 -12.20
N GLY A 326 -6.94 0.25 -10.92
CA GLY A 326 -8.17 -0.40 -10.46
C GLY A 326 -9.45 0.18 -11.09
N VAL A 327 -9.52 1.50 -11.27
CA VAL A 327 -10.65 2.18 -11.92
C VAL A 327 -10.77 1.79 -13.39
N VAL A 328 -9.65 1.70 -14.11
CA VAL A 328 -9.64 1.21 -15.50
C VAL A 328 -10.01 -0.27 -15.55
N LEU A 329 -9.54 -1.08 -14.59
CA LEU A 329 -9.88 -2.50 -14.50
C LEU A 329 -11.39 -2.72 -14.35
N VAL A 330 -12.07 -2.03 -13.41
CA VAL A 330 -13.53 -2.19 -13.26
C VAL A 330 -14.28 -1.79 -14.53
N ALA A 331 -13.79 -0.81 -15.28
CA ALA A 331 -14.37 -0.43 -16.57
C ALA A 331 -14.20 -1.53 -17.62
N LEU A 332 -13.04 -2.18 -17.68
CA LEU A 332 -12.78 -3.33 -18.55
C LEU A 332 -13.62 -4.55 -18.16
N LEU A 333 -13.71 -4.88 -16.87
CA LEU A 333 -14.48 -6.00 -16.36
C LEU A 333 -15.98 -5.85 -16.69
N ARG A 334 -16.53 -4.64 -16.57
CA ARG A 334 -17.91 -4.35 -17.04
C ARG A 334 -18.06 -4.51 -18.54
N ARG A 335 -17.02 -4.20 -19.33
CA ARG A 335 -17.06 -4.30 -20.79
C ARG A 335 -17.07 -5.76 -21.28
N VAL A 336 -16.43 -6.67 -20.56
CA VAL A 336 -16.50 -8.12 -20.83
C VAL A 336 -17.76 -8.79 -20.27
N ALA A 337 -18.82 -8.00 -20.05
CA ALA A 337 -20.14 -8.44 -19.62
C ALA A 337 -20.21 -9.13 -18.24
N LEU A 338 -19.23 -8.88 -17.35
CA LEU A 338 -19.41 -9.26 -15.94
C LEU A 338 -20.53 -8.42 -15.30
N PRO A 339 -21.41 -9.03 -14.48
CA PRO A 339 -22.37 -8.28 -13.68
C PRO A 339 -21.65 -7.21 -12.85
N ALA A 340 -22.27 -6.04 -12.71
CA ALA A 340 -21.63 -4.89 -12.07
C ALA A 340 -21.04 -5.18 -10.67
N PRO A 341 -21.70 -5.98 -9.79
CA PRO A 341 -21.11 -6.45 -8.54
C PRO A 341 -19.84 -7.29 -8.73
N GLY A 342 -19.83 -8.24 -9.66
CA GLY A 342 -18.68 -9.10 -9.94
C GLY A 342 -17.50 -8.31 -10.53
N ALA A 343 -17.77 -7.35 -11.41
CA ALA A 343 -16.75 -6.46 -11.94
C ALA A 343 -16.12 -5.59 -10.85
N LEU A 344 -16.93 -5.07 -9.91
CA LEU A 344 -16.43 -4.29 -8.78
C LEU A 344 -15.59 -5.16 -7.85
N LEU A 345 -16.08 -6.34 -7.45
CA LEU A 345 -15.34 -7.27 -6.59
C LEU A 345 -14.02 -7.72 -7.21
N GLY A 346 -13.99 -8.00 -8.52
CA GLY A 346 -12.75 -8.35 -9.21
C GLY A 346 -11.70 -7.22 -9.16
N ALA A 347 -12.13 -5.98 -9.35
CA ALA A 347 -11.23 -4.83 -9.26
C ALA A 347 -10.77 -4.55 -7.82
N LEU A 348 -11.68 -4.66 -6.85
CA LEU A 348 -11.37 -4.52 -5.43
C LEU A 348 -10.38 -5.58 -4.95
N ALA A 349 -10.60 -6.84 -5.33
CA ALA A 349 -9.68 -7.94 -5.04
C ALA A 349 -8.30 -7.72 -5.69
N TRP A 350 -8.25 -7.18 -6.91
CA TRP A 350 -6.99 -6.88 -7.59
C TRP A 350 -6.19 -5.78 -6.90
N VAL A 351 -6.83 -4.66 -6.51
CA VAL A 351 -6.10 -3.58 -5.81
C VAL A 351 -5.69 -3.94 -4.38
N ALA A 352 -6.43 -4.84 -3.73
CA ALA A 352 -6.13 -5.33 -2.38
C ALA A 352 -5.20 -6.56 -2.37
N HIS A 353 -4.82 -7.07 -3.53
CA HIS A 353 -3.99 -8.27 -3.62
C HIS A 353 -2.61 -8.03 -3.00
N PRO A 354 -2.06 -8.94 -2.17
CA PRO A 354 -0.75 -8.74 -1.52
C PRO A 354 0.41 -8.44 -2.48
N LEU A 355 0.39 -9.01 -3.70
CA LEU A 355 1.36 -8.67 -4.76
C LEU A 355 1.42 -7.18 -5.10
N ALA A 356 0.33 -6.44 -4.90
CA ALA A 356 0.32 -5.02 -5.17
C ALA A 356 1.03 -4.20 -4.08
N ALA A 357 1.33 -4.79 -2.91
CA ALA A 357 1.97 -4.10 -1.80
C ALA A 357 3.32 -3.51 -2.21
N SER A 358 4.10 -4.24 -2.99
CA SER A 358 5.39 -3.76 -3.49
C SER A 358 5.22 -2.59 -4.45
N THR A 359 4.27 -2.68 -5.38
CA THR A 359 3.98 -1.60 -6.32
C THR A 359 3.43 -0.34 -5.63
N ALA A 360 2.73 -0.50 -4.51
CA ALA A 360 2.19 0.59 -3.72
C ALA A 360 3.21 1.22 -2.76
N ALA A 361 4.11 0.42 -2.17
CA ALA A 361 5.08 0.87 -1.18
C ALA A 361 6.42 1.33 -1.79
N TRP A 362 6.93 0.63 -2.81
CA TRP A 362 8.19 0.94 -3.47
C TRP A 362 7.96 1.97 -4.58
N ALA A 363 8.47 3.20 -4.43
CA ALA A 363 8.13 4.29 -5.34
C ALA A 363 8.59 3.99 -6.78
N SER A 364 9.73 3.33 -6.96
CA SER A 364 10.31 2.98 -8.27
C SER A 364 9.59 1.85 -8.98
N ALA A 365 8.84 1.02 -8.23
CA ALA A 365 7.96 -0.01 -8.80
C ALA A 365 6.77 0.57 -9.59
N ARG A 366 6.58 1.91 -9.61
CA ARG A 366 5.50 2.60 -10.36
C ARG A 366 5.39 2.25 -11.83
N GLY A 367 6.46 1.74 -12.44
CA GLY A 367 6.43 1.22 -13.80
C GLY A 367 5.35 0.16 -14.01
N ASP A 368 5.07 -0.66 -12.98
CA ASP A 368 3.98 -1.63 -12.99
C ASP A 368 2.60 -0.97 -13.02
N SER A 369 2.37 0.05 -12.19
CA SER A 369 1.09 0.78 -12.17
C SER A 369 0.85 1.53 -13.48
N LEU A 370 1.85 2.24 -14.00
CA LEU A 370 1.75 2.93 -15.29
C LEU A 370 1.46 1.95 -16.43
N MET A 371 2.21 0.84 -16.47
CA MET A 371 1.98 -0.22 -17.45
C MET A 371 0.55 -0.74 -17.31
N ALA A 372 0.09 -1.08 -16.11
CA ALA A 372 -1.24 -1.61 -15.86
C ALA A 372 -2.34 -0.64 -16.35
N ILE A 373 -2.24 0.66 -16.03
CA ILE A 373 -3.20 1.68 -16.50
C ILE A 373 -3.30 1.66 -18.03
N PHE A 374 -2.17 1.83 -18.72
CA PHE A 374 -2.17 1.96 -20.18
C PHE A 374 -2.50 0.64 -20.88
N TYR A 375 -2.06 -0.49 -20.34
CA TYR A 375 -2.34 -1.83 -20.84
C TYR A 375 -3.85 -2.14 -20.74
N LEU A 376 -4.45 -1.93 -19.57
CA LEU A 376 -5.88 -2.15 -19.35
C LEU A 376 -6.72 -1.17 -20.17
N ALA A 377 -6.28 0.09 -20.29
CA ALA A 377 -6.94 1.08 -21.14
C ALA A 377 -6.87 0.71 -22.62
N ALA A 378 -5.74 0.16 -23.09
CA ALA A 378 -5.60 -0.36 -24.45
C ALA A 378 -6.56 -1.53 -24.70
N LEU A 379 -6.69 -2.46 -23.75
CA LEU A 379 -7.69 -3.55 -23.82
C LEU A 379 -9.14 -3.03 -23.79
N LEU A 380 -9.42 -1.97 -23.03
CA LEU A 380 -10.73 -1.33 -22.98
C LEU A 380 -11.07 -0.62 -24.31
N ALA A 381 -10.09 0.02 -24.94
CA ALA A 381 -10.22 0.60 -26.28
C ALA A 381 -10.36 -0.48 -27.36
N PHE A 382 -9.58 -1.56 -27.27
CA PHE A 382 -9.66 -2.72 -28.15
C PHE A 382 -11.06 -3.36 -28.12
N SER A 383 -11.69 -3.41 -26.95
CA SER A 383 -13.03 -3.97 -26.72
C SER A 383 -14.18 -2.99 -27.00
N ALA A 384 -13.92 -1.78 -27.52
CA ALA A 384 -14.96 -0.82 -27.88
C ALA A 384 -15.94 -1.35 -28.94
N PRO A 385 -17.26 -1.16 -28.81
CA PRO A 385 -18.20 -1.51 -29.86
C PRO A 385 -18.01 -0.59 -31.09
N GLY A 386 -18.47 -1.05 -32.27
CA GLY A 386 -18.50 -0.26 -33.50
C GLY A 386 -17.20 -0.26 -34.31
N ALA A 387 -17.32 0.18 -35.57
CA ALA A 387 -16.24 0.22 -36.55
C ALA A 387 -15.04 1.08 -36.07
N PRO A 388 -13.81 0.80 -36.52
CA PRO A 388 -12.62 1.45 -36.00
C PRO A 388 -12.45 2.80 -36.69
N THR A 389 -12.73 3.90 -36.00
CA THR A 389 -12.44 5.25 -36.50
C THR A 389 -10.93 5.54 -36.44
N ARG A 390 -10.45 6.52 -37.22
CA ARG A 390 -9.05 6.99 -37.16
C ARG A 390 -8.67 7.37 -35.72
N ARG A 391 -9.54 8.14 -35.04
CA ARG A 391 -9.35 8.52 -33.63
C ARG A 391 -9.19 7.31 -32.72
N SER A 392 -10.07 6.30 -32.84
CA SER A 392 -9.98 5.09 -32.01
C SER A 392 -8.70 4.28 -32.24
N GLN A 393 -8.22 4.22 -33.48
CA GLN A 393 -6.97 3.51 -33.82
C GLN A 393 -5.75 4.26 -33.29
N VAL A 394 -5.72 5.59 -33.41
CA VAL A 394 -4.66 6.42 -32.83
C VAL A 394 -4.65 6.31 -31.31
N THR A 395 -5.81 6.36 -30.66
CA THR A 395 -5.90 6.16 -29.20
C THR A 395 -5.39 4.78 -28.79
N LEU A 396 -5.76 3.71 -29.52
CA LEU A 396 -5.28 2.37 -29.23
C LEU A 396 -3.76 2.24 -29.41
N ALA A 397 -3.22 2.80 -30.48
CA ALA A 397 -1.78 2.82 -30.75
C ALA A 397 -1.03 3.58 -29.65
N LEU A 398 -1.52 4.77 -29.27
CA LEU A 398 -0.93 5.59 -28.22
C LEU A 398 -0.93 4.87 -26.88
N LEU A 399 -2.07 4.31 -26.44
CA LEU A 399 -2.15 3.56 -25.19
C LEU A 399 -1.21 2.34 -25.18
N SER A 400 -1.08 1.65 -26.31
CA SER A 400 -0.15 0.52 -26.46
C SER A 400 1.31 0.98 -26.34
N ALA A 401 1.67 2.09 -26.99
CA ALA A 401 3.00 2.67 -26.94
C ALA A 401 3.35 3.19 -25.52
N LEU A 402 2.39 3.82 -24.83
CA LEU A 402 2.56 4.28 -23.45
C LEU A 402 2.79 3.10 -22.50
N ALA A 403 2.04 2.00 -22.65
CA ALA A 403 2.23 0.78 -21.86
C ALA A 403 3.64 0.19 -22.05
N LEU A 404 4.09 0.08 -23.30
CA LEU A 404 5.44 -0.40 -23.65
C LEU A 404 6.54 0.54 -23.16
N GLY A 405 6.29 1.86 -23.20
CA GLY A 405 7.17 2.87 -22.64
C GLY A 405 7.19 2.92 -21.11
N SER A 406 6.26 2.26 -20.42
CA SER A 406 6.26 2.11 -18.97
C SER A 406 7.01 0.86 -18.51
N LYS A 407 6.76 -0.29 -19.16
CA LYS A 407 7.40 -1.56 -18.83
C LYS A 407 7.34 -2.53 -20.01
N GLU A 408 8.46 -3.18 -20.28
CA GLU A 408 8.65 -4.13 -21.39
C GLU A 408 7.70 -5.33 -21.36
N MET A 409 7.17 -5.70 -20.19
CA MET A 409 6.15 -6.75 -20.05
C MET A 409 4.86 -6.46 -20.85
N ALA A 410 4.62 -5.19 -21.22
CA ALA A 410 3.55 -4.82 -22.13
C ALA A 410 3.72 -5.39 -23.55
N ALA A 411 4.87 -5.97 -23.90
CA ALA A 411 5.03 -6.73 -25.14
C ALA A 411 4.07 -7.94 -25.22
N SER A 412 3.51 -8.38 -24.09
CA SER A 412 2.44 -9.39 -24.03
C SER A 412 1.05 -8.87 -24.50
N LEU A 413 0.87 -7.56 -24.69
CA LEU A 413 -0.43 -6.95 -25.00
C LEU A 413 -1.14 -7.54 -26.24
N PRO A 414 -0.46 -7.86 -27.37
CA PRO A 414 -1.10 -8.51 -28.50
C PRO A 414 -1.73 -9.87 -28.13
N LEU A 415 -1.03 -10.65 -27.29
CA LEU A 415 -1.52 -11.95 -26.83
C LEU A 415 -2.73 -11.78 -25.90
N ALA A 416 -2.68 -10.85 -24.95
CA ALA A 416 -3.84 -10.59 -24.09
C ALA A 416 -5.04 -10.05 -24.88
N ALA A 417 -4.84 -9.17 -25.86
CA ALA A 417 -5.90 -8.70 -26.74
C ALA A 417 -6.52 -9.84 -27.57
N LEU A 418 -5.69 -10.77 -28.05
CA LEU A 418 -6.15 -11.97 -28.74
C LEU A 418 -6.98 -12.88 -27.82
N LEU A 419 -6.52 -13.17 -26.60
CA LEU A 419 -7.24 -13.98 -25.62
C LEU A 419 -8.57 -13.33 -25.22
N LEU A 420 -8.56 -12.02 -24.95
CA LEU A 420 -9.75 -11.22 -24.68
C LEU A 420 -10.76 -11.32 -25.83
N HIS A 421 -10.28 -11.22 -27.08
CA HIS A 421 -11.12 -11.39 -28.27
C HIS A 421 -11.74 -12.79 -28.36
N ARG A 422 -10.96 -13.85 -28.08
CA ARG A 422 -11.36 -15.24 -28.30
C ARG A 422 -12.26 -15.80 -27.21
N VAL A 423 -12.02 -15.42 -25.96
CA VAL A 423 -12.63 -16.07 -24.78
C VAL A 423 -13.72 -15.21 -24.15
N LEU A 424 -13.46 -13.92 -23.94
CA LEU A 424 -14.25 -13.10 -23.02
C LEU A 424 -15.22 -12.15 -23.73
N LEU A 425 -14.92 -11.72 -24.96
CA LEU A 425 -15.77 -10.79 -25.68
C LEU A 425 -16.86 -11.54 -26.47
N PRO A 426 -18.15 -11.12 -26.36
CA PRO A 426 -19.23 -11.66 -27.18
C PRO A 426 -18.87 -11.61 -28.68
N ARG A 427 -19.26 -12.65 -29.43
CA ARG A 427 -18.86 -12.90 -30.83
C ARG A 427 -18.99 -11.62 -31.68
N PRO A 428 -17.88 -10.97 -32.07
CA PRO A 428 -17.91 -9.77 -32.91
C PRO A 428 -17.94 -10.07 -34.40
N ASP A 429 -18.10 -8.98 -35.16
CA ASP A 429 -17.44 -8.79 -36.44
C ASP A 429 -15.91 -9.03 -36.33
N ARG A 430 -15.47 -10.17 -36.86
CA ARG A 430 -14.06 -10.64 -36.81
C ARG A 430 -13.11 -9.70 -37.55
N ALA A 431 -13.57 -9.01 -38.60
CA ALA A 431 -12.72 -8.15 -39.42
C ALA A 431 -12.27 -6.90 -38.64
N LEU A 432 -13.20 -6.30 -37.89
CA LEU A 432 -12.95 -5.17 -37.01
C LEU A 432 -11.86 -5.49 -35.96
N ARG A 433 -12.00 -6.62 -35.27
CA ARG A 433 -11.06 -6.99 -34.20
C ARG A 433 -9.67 -7.34 -34.74
N ARG A 434 -9.58 -7.96 -35.93
CA ARG A 434 -8.30 -8.19 -36.63
C ARG A 434 -7.57 -6.89 -36.92
N ARG A 435 -8.27 -5.84 -37.39
CA ARG A 435 -7.65 -4.54 -37.64
C ARG A 435 -7.08 -3.90 -36.37
N ARG A 436 -7.81 -3.95 -35.25
CA ARG A 436 -7.31 -3.44 -33.97
C ARG A 436 -6.14 -4.27 -33.41
N LEU A 437 -6.18 -5.59 -33.57
CA LEU A 437 -5.07 -6.46 -33.18
C LEU A 437 -3.82 -6.16 -34.01
N ALA A 438 -3.97 -5.91 -35.32
CA ALA A 438 -2.87 -5.52 -36.18
C ALA A 438 -2.21 -4.20 -35.73
N VAL A 439 -2.99 -3.21 -35.27
CA VAL A 439 -2.45 -1.97 -34.69
C VAL A 439 -1.60 -2.26 -33.45
N ILE A 440 -2.12 -3.04 -32.50
CA ILE A 440 -1.36 -3.40 -31.28
C ILE A 440 -0.08 -4.15 -31.66
N ALA A 441 -0.18 -5.16 -32.54
CA ALA A 441 0.96 -5.96 -32.98
C ALA A 441 2.01 -5.10 -33.70
N ALA A 442 1.60 -4.16 -34.56
CA ALA A 442 2.51 -3.25 -35.26
C ALA A 442 3.25 -2.32 -34.27
N VAL A 443 2.55 -1.77 -33.28
CA VAL A 443 3.18 -0.94 -32.24
C VAL A 443 4.14 -1.75 -31.37
N THR A 444 3.76 -2.97 -30.98
CA THR A 444 4.64 -3.87 -30.24
C THR A 444 5.88 -4.23 -31.06
N ALA A 445 5.73 -4.55 -32.34
CA ALA A 445 6.86 -4.85 -33.22
C ALA A 445 7.79 -3.64 -33.37
N ALA A 446 7.22 -2.44 -33.59
CA ALA A 446 8.01 -1.20 -33.67
C ALA A 446 8.79 -0.92 -32.38
N TYR A 447 8.18 -1.15 -31.20
CA TYR A 447 8.87 -1.03 -29.92
C TYR A 447 10.02 -2.04 -29.78
N VAL A 448 9.80 -3.31 -30.15
CA VAL A 448 10.84 -4.35 -30.08
C VAL A 448 12.01 -4.01 -31.01
N VAL A 449 11.72 -3.54 -32.22
CA VAL A 449 12.75 -3.07 -33.17
C VAL A 449 13.51 -1.88 -32.58
N LEU A 450 12.80 -0.86 -32.09
CA LEU A 450 13.44 0.31 -31.46
C LEU A 450 14.33 -0.11 -30.29
N TRP A 451 13.83 -0.98 -29.41
CA TRP A 451 14.59 -1.51 -28.28
C TRP A 451 15.84 -2.27 -28.75
N ALA A 452 15.72 -3.12 -29.77
CA ALA A 452 16.87 -3.83 -30.33
C ALA A 452 17.93 -2.89 -30.92
N LEU A 453 17.49 -1.79 -31.55
CA LEU A 453 18.40 -0.77 -32.09
C LEU A 453 19.11 0.02 -31.00
N LEU A 454 18.39 0.43 -29.95
CA LEU A 454 18.95 1.20 -28.83
C LEU A 454 19.87 0.37 -27.94
N PHE A 455 19.60 -0.94 -27.79
CA PHE A 455 20.32 -1.82 -26.87
C PHE A 455 21.00 -3.00 -27.57
N ALA A 456 21.47 -2.80 -28.80
CA ALA A 456 22.13 -3.84 -29.61
C ALA A 456 23.27 -4.55 -28.85
N GLY A 457 24.07 -3.80 -28.08
CA GLY A 457 25.15 -4.36 -27.26
C GLY A 457 24.67 -5.36 -26.19
N LYS A 458 23.47 -5.18 -25.63
CA LYS A 458 22.87 -6.13 -24.68
C LYS A 458 22.40 -7.41 -25.36
N LEU A 459 21.92 -7.29 -26.61
CA LEU A 459 21.51 -8.44 -27.41
C LEU A 459 22.72 -9.31 -27.75
N VAL A 460 23.80 -8.69 -28.23
CA VAL A 460 25.07 -9.36 -28.56
C VAL A 460 25.72 -9.97 -27.32
N GLY A 461 25.74 -9.24 -26.19
CA GLY A 461 26.28 -9.73 -24.91
C GLY A 461 25.57 -10.98 -24.39
N ARG A 462 24.23 -11.05 -24.51
CA ARG A 462 23.45 -12.23 -24.09
C ARG A 462 23.60 -13.43 -25.02
N VAL A 463 23.77 -13.20 -26.32
CA VAL A 463 23.99 -14.28 -27.30
C VAL A 463 25.39 -14.86 -27.15
N SER A 464 26.39 -14.03 -26.87
CA SER A 464 27.80 -14.46 -26.71
C SER A 464 28.11 -15.11 -25.35
N SER A 465 27.37 -14.78 -24.29
CA SER A 465 27.59 -15.35 -22.94
C SER A 465 26.82 -16.65 -22.65
N GLY A 466 26.03 -17.15 -23.62
CA GLY A 466 25.02 -18.19 -23.38
C GLY A 466 23.90 -17.67 -22.43
N PRO A 467 22.75 -18.37 -22.31
CA PRO A 467 21.70 -17.97 -21.38
C PRO A 467 22.11 -18.25 -19.92
N ARG A 468 23.10 -17.51 -19.41
CA ARG A 468 23.41 -17.45 -17.99
C ARG A 468 22.55 -16.37 -17.36
N TRP A 469 21.27 -16.65 -17.21
CA TRP A 469 20.47 -16.00 -16.18
C TRP A 469 21.16 -16.35 -14.87
N ALA A 470 21.59 -15.37 -14.07
CA ALA A 470 22.40 -15.57 -12.87
C ALA A 470 22.05 -16.87 -12.10
N GLY A 471 22.86 -17.93 -12.26
CA GLY A 471 22.69 -19.23 -11.59
C GLY A 471 21.50 -20.10 -12.02
N PHE A 472 20.74 -19.75 -13.06
CA PHE A 472 19.49 -20.41 -13.41
C PHE A 472 19.67 -21.40 -14.58
N ASP A 473 19.70 -22.70 -14.28
CA ASP A 473 19.76 -23.77 -15.28
C ASP A 473 18.36 -24.15 -15.78
N LEU A 474 18.10 -23.88 -17.07
CA LEU A 474 16.82 -24.17 -17.73
C LEU A 474 16.51 -25.67 -17.83
N HIS A 475 17.53 -26.51 -17.71
CA HIS A 475 17.41 -27.96 -17.82
C HIS A 475 17.17 -28.65 -16.48
N ASP A 476 17.17 -27.92 -15.36
CA ASP A 476 16.84 -28.45 -14.03
C ASP A 476 15.36 -28.19 -13.66
N PRO A 477 14.49 -29.21 -13.67
CA PRO A 477 13.09 -29.09 -13.24
C PRO A 477 12.95 -28.59 -11.80
N GLY A 478 13.95 -28.85 -10.95
CA GLY A 478 13.98 -28.42 -9.55
C GLY A 478 14.09 -26.91 -9.39
N HIS A 479 14.68 -26.19 -10.35
CA HIS A 479 14.71 -24.73 -10.33
C HIS A 479 13.36 -24.11 -10.70
N TRP A 480 12.62 -24.71 -11.63
CA TRP A 480 11.25 -24.30 -11.97
C TRP A 480 10.29 -24.46 -10.78
N LEU A 481 10.45 -25.55 -10.02
CA LEU A 481 9.65 -25.83 -8.81
C LEU A 481 9.99 -24.89 -7.63
N ARG A 482 11.20 -24.31 -7.57
CA ARG A 482 11.59 -23.28 -6.58
C ARG A 482 11.17 -21.87 -6.99
N LEU A 483 10.99 -21.62 -8.28
CA LEU A 483 10.54 -20.34 -8.84
C LEU A 483 9.09 -20.04 -8.50
N ILE A 484 8.23 -21.06 -8.45
CA ILE A 484 6.82 -20.88 -8.12
C ILE A 484 6.69 -20.36 -6.67
N PRO A 485 7.27 -21.00 -5.64
CA PRO A 485 7.35 -20.41 -4.30
C PRO A 485 8.07 -19.07 -4.26
N GLY A 486 9.07 -18.77 -5.09
CA GLY A 486 9.75 -17.46 -5.11
C GLY A 486 8.92 -16.32 -5.72
N LEU A 487 8.14 -16.61 -6.78
CA LEU A 487 7.18 -15.69 -7.41
C LEU A 487 5.96 -15.45 -6.52
N TYR A 488 5.56 -16.48 -5.77
CA TYR A 488 4.44 -16.44 -4.85
C TYR A 488 4.85 -16.24 -3.38
N ALA A 489 6.14 -16.19 -3.05
CA ALA A 489 6.61 -15.93 -1.69
C ALA A 489 6.14 -14.55 -1.22
N PRO A 490 6.16 -13.49 -2.05
CA PRO A 490 5.51 -12.22 -1.71
C PRO A 490 3.98 -12.31 -1.58
N VAL A 491 3.34 -13.36 -2.13
CA VAL A 491 1.90 -13.66 -1.98
C VAL A 491 1.59 -14.34 -0.66
N LEU A 492 2.52 -15.17 -0.18
CA LEU A 492 2.38 -16.01 1.01
C LEU A 492 3.06 -15.40 2.25
N LEU A 493 3.98 -14.45 2.05
CA LEU A 493 4.74 -13.73 3.07
C LEU A 493 4.63 -12.22 2.77
N PRO A 494 3.63 -11.53 3.34
CA PRO A 494 3.35 -10.12 3.07
C PRO A 494 4.44 -9.15 3.57
N THR A 495 5.55 -9.64 4.11
CA THR A 495 6.35 -8.93 5.13
C THR A 495 7.80 -8.69 4.76
N TRP A 496 8.20 -8.75 3.48
CA TRP A 496 9.60 -8.46 3.14
C TRP A 496 10.02 -7.02 3.44
N TYR A 497 9.07 -6.06 3.46
CA TYR A 497 9.32 -4.72 3.99
C TYR A 497 9.61 -4.72 5.50
N GLU A 498 9.15 -5.76 6.21
CA GLU A 498 9.28 -5.95 7.65
C GLU A 498 10.42 -6.90 8.08
N GLU A 499 11.23 -7.41 7.15
CA GLU A 499 12.21 -8.47 7.44
C GLU A 499 13.65 -8.15 6.99
N TRP A 500 13.89 -7.03 6.30
CA TRP A 500 15.21 -6.72 5.73
C TRP A 500 16.32 -6.45 6.76
N TRP A 501 15.98 -6.09 8.00
CA TRP A 501 16.93 -5.96 9.12
C TRP A 501 17.09 -7.25 9.95
N LEU A 502 16.44 -8.37 9.56
CA LEU A 502 16.61 -9.66 10.23
C LEU A 502 17.90 -10.39 9.83
N THR A 503 18.65 -9.87 8.86
CA THR A 503 20.00 -10.36 8.57
C THR A 503 20.87 -10.07 9.79
N PRO A 504 21.36 -11.09 10.52
CA PRO A 504 22.37 -10.86 11.53
C PRO A 504 23.53 -10.14 10.86
N LEU A 505 24.03 -9.07 11.48
CA LEU A 505 25.38 -8.62 11.19
C LEU A 505 26.29 -9.76 11.66
N GLU A 506 26.78 -10.56 10.72
CA GLU A 506 27.89 -11.49 10.97
C GLU A 506 29.14 -10.72 11.39
#